data_AF-A0A645A486-F1
#
_entry.id   AF-A0A645A486-F1
#
_cell.length_a   1.000
_cell.length_b   1.000
_cell.length_c   1.000
_cell.angle_alpha   90.00
_cell.angle_beta   90.00
_cell.angle_gamma   90.00
#
_symmetry.space_group_name_H-M   'P 1'
#
loop_
_entity.id
_entity.type
_entity.pdbx_description
1 polymer ?
#
loop_
_entity_poly.entity_id
_entity_poly.type
_entity_poly.pdbx_seq_one_letter_code
_entity_poly.pdbx_strand_id
1 'polypeptide(L)'
;MSGGIPKGWILTPVSQICEQIRGVSYNKDDVLFEPKEGYIPLLRANNINGGIIFKDLQYVPKENVSSKQLLQIGDVVLAMSSGSKKVVGKTAPITVSWNGTFGAFCGVLRPVTTLDSDYFAFFFQTQEYRNKISELATGTNINNHCCPK
;
A
#
# COMPACT_ATOMS: atom_id res chain seq x y z
N MET A 1 -3.27 16.48 -24.27
CA MET A 1 -4.35 15.83 -25.03
C MET A 1 -5.20 15.02 -24.05
N SER A 2 -6.36 15.55 -23.64
CA SER A 2 -7.35 14.78 -22.87
C SER A 2 -8.08 13.86 -23.85
N GLY A 3 -7.53 12.67 -24.06
CA GLY A 3 -8.20 11.60 -24.80
C GLY A 3 -9.52 11.26 -24.11
N GLY A 4 -10.62 11.33 -24.85
CA GLY A 4 -11.92 10.95 -24.34
C GLY A 4 -11.90 9.50 -23.84
N ILE A 5 -12.51 9.25 -22.68
CA ILE A 5 -12.70 7.89 -22.19
C ILE A 5 -13.76 7.16 -23.04
N PRO A 6 -13.69 5.83 -23.19
CA PRO A 6 -14.64 5.10 -24.01
C PRO A 6 -16.09 5.22 -23.49
N LYS A 7 -17.06 5.04 -24.38
CA LYS A 7 -18.49 5.07 -24.01
C LYS A 7 -18.78 4.03 -22.93
N GLY A 8 -19.45 4.45 -21.85
CA GLY A 8 -19.78 3.59 -20.70
C GLY A 8 -18.77 3.64 -19.55
N TRP A 9 -17.61 4.29 -19.74
CA TRP A 9 -16.67 4.54 -18.66
C TRP A 9 -17.05 5.80 -17.87
N ILE A 10 -16.69 5.81 -16.59
CA ILE A 10 -16.87 6.95 -15.69
C ILE A 10 -15.53 7.25 -15.03
N LEU A 11 -15.15 8.53 -15.00
CA LEU A 11 -14.05 8.99 -14.18
C LEU A 11 -14.54 9.13 -12.74
N THR A 12 -13.95 8.36 -11.83
CA THR A 12 -14.27 8.40 -10.39
C THR A 12 -13.00 8.55 -9.56
N PRO A 13 -13.03 9.31 -8.45
CA PRO A 13 -11.93 9.35 -7.51
C PRO A 13 -11.66 7.98 -6.89
N VAL A 14 -10.39 7.63 -6.70
CA VAL A 14 -9.97 6.38 -6.04
C VAL A 14 -10.64 6.21 -4.66
N SER A 15 -10.84 7.30 -3.92
CA SER A 15 -11.50 7.29 -2.60
C SER A 15 -12.97 6.84 -2.63
N GLN A 16 -13.63 6.84 -3.79
CA GLN A 16 -15.01 6.34 -3.91
C GLN A 16 -15.08 4.84 -4.20
N ILE A 17 -13.98 4.23 -4.65
CA ILE A 17 -13.92 2.85 -5.11
C ILE A 17 -13.03 1.95 -4.26
N CYS A 18 -12.38 2.50 -3.22
CA CYS A 18 -11.60 1.72 -2.26
C CYS A 18 -11.54 2.38 -0.88
N GLU A 19 -11.36 1.57 0.16
CA GLU A 19 -10.95 2.02 1.49
C GLU A 19 -9.43 2.24 1.51
N GLN A 20 -8.99 3.36 2.08
CA GLN A 20 -7.57 3.67 2.28
C GLN A 20 -7.18 3.35 3.73
N ILE A 21 -6.31 2.36 3.91
CA ILE A 21 -5.92 1.86 5.23
C ILE A 21 -4.46 2.26 5.48
N ARG A 22 -4.22 2.93 6.62
CA ARG A 22 -2.87 3.33 7.05
C ARG A 22 -2.17 2.19 7.80
N GLY A 23 -0.85 2.11 7.61
CA GLY A 23 -0.02 1.09 8.25
C GLY A 23 0.06 1.23 9.76
N VAL A 24 0.57 0.18 10.40
CA VAL A 24 0.71 0.11 11.86
C VAL A 24 1.88 0.98 12.33
N SER A 25 1.66 1.65 13.47
CA SER A 25 2.70 2.35 14.23
C SER A 25 3.20 1.43 15.34
N TYR A 26 4.51 1.37 15.53
CA TYR A 26 5.17 0.50 16.50
C TYR A 26 6.48 1.12 16.98
N ASN A 27 6.93 0.77 18.18
CA ASN A 27 8.25 1.18 18.66
C ASN A 27 9.31 0.29 18.03
N LYS A 28 10.51 0.85 17.78
CA LYS A 28 11.62 0.10 17.20
C LYS A 28 12.10 -1.03 18.12
N ASP A 29 11.97 -0.84 19.42
CA ASP A 29 12.42 -1.81 20.43
C ASP A 29 11.51 -3.05 20.51
N ASP A 30 10.27 -2.92 20.02
CA ASP A 30 9.29 -4.01 19.99
C ASP A 30 9.38 -4.85 18.70
N VAL A 31 10.31 -4.53 17.80
CA VAL A 31 10.44 -5.21 16.50
C VAL A 31 11.34 -6.41 16.61
N LEU A 32 10.87 -7.56 16.12
CA LEU A 32 11.68 -8.74 15.92
C LEU A 32 12.02 -8.92 14.44
N PHE A 33 13.12 -9.63 14.19
CA PHE A 33 13.56 -9.99 12.83
C PHE A 33 13.34 -11.47 12.51
N GLU A 34 12.86 -12.24 13.49
CA GLU A 34 12.54 -13.66 13.37
C GLU A 34 11.09 -13.90 13.84
N PRO A 35 10.41 -14.92 13.29
CA PRO A 35 9.07 -15.29 13.73
C PRO A 35 9.01 -15.63 15.22
N LYS A 36 7.98 -15.14 15.90
CA LYS A 36 7.69 -15.47 17.30
C LYS A 36 6.19 -15.53 17.53
N GLU A 37 5.76 -16.43 18.41
CA GLU A 37 4.36 -16.47 18.85
C GLU A 37 3.93 -15.12 19.45
N GLY A 38 2.71 -14.69 19.13
CA GLY A 38 2.20 -13.37 19.53
C GLY A 38 2.62 -12.22 18.61
N TYR A 39 3.44 -12.47 17.58
CA TYR A 39 3.88 -11.45 16.63
C TYR A 39 3.32 -11.71 15.23
N ILE A 40 3.12 -10.64 14.46
CA ILE A 40 2.60 -10.66 13.09
C ILE A 40 3.70 -10.15 12.14
N PRO A 41 3.94 -10.82 10.99
CA PRO A 41 4.89 -10.35 10.01
C PRO A 41 4.43 -9.02 9.40
N LEU A 42 5.38 -8.12 9.16
CA LEU A 42 5.17 -6.74 8.76
C LEU A 42 5.96 -6.44 7.49
N LEU A 43 5.25 -5.94 6.47
CA LEU A 43 5.82 -5.42 5.24
C LEU A 43 6.31 -3.98 5.42
N ARG A 44 7.49 -3.73 4.88
CA ARG A 44 8.09 -2.40 4.74
C ARG A 44 8.10 -1.99 3.27
N ALA A 45 8.42 -0.72 3.02
CA ALA A 45 8.43 -0.17 1.66
C ALA A 45 9.39 -0.93 0.70
N ASN A 46 10.49 -1.49 1.20
CA ASN A 46 11.41 -2.31 0.40
C ASN A 46 10.84 -3.68 0.02
N ASN A 47 9.79 -4.16 0.70
CA ASN A 47 9.10 -5.39 0.35
C ASN A 47 8.10 -5.21 -0.80
N ILE A 48 7.91 -3.99 -1.30
CA ILE A 48 6.92 -3.64 -2.33
C ILE A 48 7.65 -3.38 -3.65
N ASN A 49 7.47 -4.24 -4.66
CA ASN A 49 8.11 -4.06 -5.96
C ASN A 49 7.35 -4.74 -7.12
N GLY A 50 6.15 -4.27 -7.46
CA GLY A 50 5.28 -4.91 -8.47
C GLY A 50 4.61 -6.19 -7.95
N GLY A 51 5.26 -6.88 -7.03
CA GLY A 51 4.70 -7.90 -6.14
C GLY A 51 5.30 -7.76 -4.74
N ILE A 52 4.90 -8.66 -3.84
CA ILE A 52 5.36 -8.69 -2.46
C ILE A 52 6.63 -9.53 -2.34
N ILE A 53 7.64 -8.99 -1.67
CA ILE A 53 8.89 -9.68 -1.36
C ILE A 53 8.83 -10.14 0.09
N PHE A 54 8.56 -11.42 0.31
CA PHE A 54 8.51 -12.05 1.65
C PHE A 54 9.91 -12.42 2.18
N LYS A 55 10.84 -11.46 2.14
CA LYS A 55 12.20 -11.59 2.69
C LYS A 55 12.48 -10.43 3.63
N ASP A 56 13.36 -10.65 4.60
CA ASP A 56 13.79 -9.64 5.58
C ASP A 56 12.59 -8.93 6.23
N LEU A 57 11.58 -9.72 6.59
CA LEU A 57 10.38 -9.24 7.24
C LEU A 57 10.69 -8.78 8.66
N GLN A 58 9.95 -7.78 9.12
CA GLN A 58 9.90 -7.43 10.53
C GLN A 58 8.69 -8.11 11.16
N TYR A 59 8.71 -8.29 12.47
CA TYR A 59 7.60 -8.84 13.22
C TYR A 59 7.24 -7.87 14.33
N VAL A 60 5.96 -7.55 14.45
CA VAL A 60 5.43 -6.64 15.49
C VAL A 60 4.44 -7.36 16.38
N PRO A 61 4.28 -6.94 17.64
CA PRO A 61 3.31 -7.54 18.54
C PRO A 61 1.90 -7.44 17.98
N LYS A 62 1.13 -8.53 18.06
CA LYS A 62 -0.21 -8.64 17.48
C LYS A 62 -1.18 -7.60 18.07
N GLU A 63 -0.99 -7.22 19.32
CA GLU A 63 -1.78 -6.19 20.02
C GLU A 63 -1.70 -4.81 19.37
N ASN A 64 -0.62 -4.52 18.63
CA ASN A 64 -0.45 -3.25 17.90
C ASN A 64 -1.15 -3.27 16.53
N VAL A 65 -1.73 -4.41 16.12
CA VAL A 65 -2.30 -4.60 14.79
C VAL A 65 -3.82 -4.74 14.89
N SER A 66 -4.54 -3.77 14.31
CA SER A 66 -6.00 -3.89 14.14
C SER A 66 -6.35 -4.93 13.06
N SER A 67 -7.51 -5.56 13.19
CA SER A 67 -8.03 -6.50 12.17
C SER A 67 -8.15 -5.85 10.78
N LYS A 68 -8.41 -4.54 10.71
CA LYS A 68 -8.45 -3.79 9.44
C LYS A 68 -7.08 -3.71 8.75
N GLN A 69 -6.00 -3.76 9.53
CA GLN A 69 -4.62 -3.62 9.04
C GLN A 69 -4.00 -4.96 8.65
N LEU A 70 -4.74 -6.06 8.76
CA LEU A 70 -4.38 -7.33 8.16
C LEU A 70 -4.66 -7.28 6.66
N LEU A 71 -3.68 -7.76 5.89
CA LEU A 71 -3.74 -7.82 4.44
C LEU A 71 -4.73 -8.89 3.99
N GLN A 72 -5.46 -8.59 2.91
CA GLN A 72 -6.46 -9.46 2.32
C GLN A 72 -6.19 -9.61 0.82
N ILE A 73 -6.63 -10.72 0.25
CA ILE A 73 -6.58 -10.92 -1.20
C ILE A 73 -7.38 -9.80 -1.89
N GLY A 74 -6.80 -9.21 -2.93
CA GLY A 74 -7.37 -8.07 -3.66
C GLY A 74 -6.89 -6.70 -3.16
N ASP A 75 -6.22 -6.64 -2.01
CA ASP A 75 -5.60 -5.40 -1.55
C ASP A 75 -4.44 -4.98 -2.46
N VAL A 76 -4.24 -3.68 -2.64
CA VAL A 76 -3.04 -3.12 -3.25
C VAL A 76 -2.23 -2.38 -2.20
N VAL A 77 -1.05 -2.90 -1.88
CA VAL A 77 -0.10 -2.25 -0.96
C VAL A 77 0.69 -1.21 -1.72
N LEU A 78 0.85 -0.03 -1.14
CA LEU A 78 1.66 1.06 -1.69
C LEU A 78 2.73 1.56 -0.72
N ALA A 79 3.89 1.90 -1.25
CA ALA A 79 4.92 2.63 -0.53
C ALA A 79 4.62 4.14 -0.59
N MET A 80 4.09 4.72 0.50
CA MET A 80 3.72 6.13 0.57
C MET A 80 4.91 7.04 0.83
N SER A 81 5.84 6.58 1.66
CA SER A 81 7.03 7.33 2.03
C SER A 81 8.19 6.37 2.23
N SER A 82 9.40 6.80 1.95
CA SER A 82 10.60 6.09 2.39
C SER A 82 11.79 7.05 2.38
N GLY A 83 12.89 6.63 2.99
CA GLY A 83 14.17 7.34 2.86
C GLY A 83 14.74 7.38 1.43
N SER A 84 14.11 6.72 0.45
CA SER A 84 14.56 6.66 -0.94
C SER A 84 13.46 7.03 -1.93
N LYS A 85 13.71 8.04 -2.77
CA LYS A 85 12.79 8.46 -3.84
C LYS A 85 12.46 7.33 -4.82
N LYS A 86 13.32 6.31 -4.97
CA LYS A 86 13.11 5.16 -5.87
C LYS A 86 12.01 4.20 -5.40
N VAL A 87 11.72 4.19 -4.09
CA VAL A 87 10.76 3.25 -3.49
C VAL A 87 9.36 3.85 -3.39
N VAL A 88 9.25 5.17 -3.26
CA VAL A 88 7.96 5.88 -3.22
C VAL A 88 7.15 5.60 -4.50
N GLY A 89 5.87 5.30 -4.32
CA GLY A 89 4.95 4.99 -5.43
C GLY A 89 5.10 3.59 -6.01
N LYS A 90 5.92 2.71 -5.41
CA LYS A 90 5.84 1.27 -5.69
C LYS A 90 4.55 0.71 -5.13
N THR A 91 3.94 -0.17 -5.90
CA THR A 91 2.72 -0.90 -5.54
C THR A 91 2.96 -2.39 -5.65
N ALA A 92 2.17 -3.16 -4.92
CA ALA A 92 2.14 -4.62 -5.02
C ALA A 92 0.74 -5.12 -4.63
N PRO A 93 0.04 -5.83 -5.52
CA PRO A 93 -1.22 -6.46 -5.18
C PRO A 93 -1.01 -7.71 -4.31
N ILE A 94 -1.96 -7.98 -3.43
CA ILE A 94 -2.04 -9.19 -2.63
C ILE A 94 -2.88 -10.22 -3.39
N THR A 95 -2.20 -11.18 -4.00
CA THR A 95 -2.83 -12.27 -4.78
C THR A 95 -2.88 -13.59 -4.03
N VAL A 96 -2.24 -13.67 -2.85
CA VAL A 96 -2.16 -14.87 -2.02
C VAL A 96 -2.66 -14.57 -0.62
N SER A 97 -3.37 -15.53 -0.02
CA SER A 97 -3.75 -15.42 1.39
C SER A 97 -2.49 -15.42 2.26
N TRP A 98 -2.30 -14.35 3.00
CA TRP A 98 -1.13 -14.19 3.87
C TRP A 98 -1.49 -13.36 5.10
N ASN A 99 -1.29 -13.94 6.28
CA ASN A 99 -1.62 -13.28 7.55
C ASN A 99 -0.48 -12.34 7.98
N GLY A 100 -0.43 -11.18 7.35
CA GLY A 100 0.57 -10.14 7.66
C GLY A 100 -0.01 -8.74 7.65
N THR A 101 0.79 -7.80 8.16
CA THR A 101 0.49 -6.38 8.26
C THR A 101 1.52 -5.56 7.49
N PHE A 102 1.41 -4.24 7.53
CA PHE A 102 2.27 -3.29 6.83
C PHE A 102 2.58 -2.09 7.71
N GLY A 103 3.83 -1.60 7.66
CA GLY A 103 4.29 -0.52 8.54
C GLY A 103 3.78 0.86 8.16
N ALA A 104 3.94 1.84 9.06
CA ALA A 104 3.43 3.21 8.93
C ALA A 104 3.79 3.96 7.63
N PHE A 105 4.88 3.55 6.95
CA PHE A 105 5.30 4.13 5.68
C PHE A 105 4.62 3.51 4.45
N CYS A 106 3.82 2.47 4.66
CA CYS A 106 3.02 1.80 3.66
C CYS A 106 1.53 2.11 3.88
N GLY A 107 0.78 2.08 2.79
CA GLY A 107 -0.68 2.17 2.79
C GLY A 107 -1.26 0.98 2.04
N VAL A 108 -2.54 0.73 2.25
CA VAL A 108 -3.32 -0.25 1.48
C VAL A 108 -4.51 0.44 0.86
N LEU A 109 -4.77 0.12 -0.41
CA LEU A 109 -6.03 0.41 -1.08
C LEU A 109 -6.80 -0.90 -1.18
N ARG A 110 -7.92 -0.96 -0.46
CA ARG A 110 -8.82 -2.12 -0.44
C ARG A 110 -10.02 -1.83 -1.33
N PRO A 111 -10.15 -2.43 -2.52
CA PRO A 111 -11.27 -2.13 -3.42
C PRO A 111 -12.61 -2.51 -2.78
N VAL A 112 -13.66 -1.78 -3.14
CA VAL A 112 -15.03 -2.17 -2.78
C VAL A 112 -15.40 -3.48 -3.48
N THR A 113 -16.28 -4.27 -2.86
CA THR A 113 -16.62 -5.64 -3.34
C THR A 113 -17.27 -5.68 -4.72
N THR A 114 -17.82 -4.56 -5.21
CA THR A 114 -18.43 -4.45 -6.54
C THR A 114 -17.41 -4.20 -7.65
N LEU A 115 -16.15 -3.94 -7.30
CA LEU A 115 -15.08 -3.70 -8.27
C LEU A 115 -14.25 -4.96 -8.45
N ASP A 116 -13.93 -5.27 -9.70
CA ASP A 116 -12.99 -6.34 -10.02
C ASP A 116 -11.59 -6.02 -9.46
N SER A 117 -11.12 -6.86 -8.55
CA SER A 117 -9.85 -6.67 -7.85
C SER A 117 -8.65 -6.80 -8.78
N ASP A 118 -8.74 -7.60 -9.84
CA ASP A 118 -7.66 -7.80 -10.79
C ASP A 118 -7.52 -6.53 -11.65
N TYR A 119 -8.63 -6.00 -12.17
CA TYR A 119 -8.64 -4.71 -12.85
C TYR A 119 -8.06 -3.61 -11.97
N PHE A 120 -8.48 -3.54 -10.71
CA PHE A 120 -7.97 -2.58 -9.75
C PHE A 120 -6.45 -2.71 -9.57
N ALA A 121 -5.96 -3.93 -9.32
CA ALA A 121 -4.54 -4.22 -9.19
C ALA A 121 -3.74 -3.84 -10.44
N PHE A 122 -4.22 -4.21 -11.63
CA PHE A 122 -3.59 -3.86 -12.90
C PHE A 122 -3.49 -2.35 -13.10
N PHE A 123 -4.54 -1.60 -12.77
CA PHE A 123 -4.53 -0.14 -12.87
C PHE A 123 -3.40 0.48 -12.04
N PHE A 124 -3.20 0.02 -10.80
CA PHE A 124 -2.14 0.50 -9.91
C PHE A 124 -0.73 0.00 -10.28
N GLN A 125 -0.60 -0.87 -11.27
CA GLN A 125 0.68 -1.29 -11.84
C GLN A 125 1.03 -0.54 -13.14
N THR A 126 0.12 0.29 -13.68
CA THR A 126 0.35 1.04 -14.92
C THR A 126 1.48 2.07 -14.80
N GLN A 127 2.13 2.36 -15.92
CA GLN A 127 3.17 3.37 -15.99
C GLN A 127 2.58 4.78 -15.79
N GLU A 128 1.33 5.00 -16.22
CA GLU A 128 0.58 6.23 -16.03
C GLU A 128 0.39 6.55 -14.54
N TYR A 129 -0.07 5.57 -13.77
CA TYR A 129 -0.15 5.70 -12.32
C TYR A 129 1.23 6.00 -11.73
N ARG A 130 2.25 5.22 -12.14
CA ARG A 130 3.61 5.36 -11.61
C ARG A 130 4.20 6.75 -11.87
N ASN A 131 4.03 7.26 -13.09
CA ASN A 131 4.45 8.60 -13.48
C ASN A 131 3.72 9.67 -12.65
N LYS A 132 2.40 9.54 -12.50
CA LYS A 132 1.60 10.51 -11.75
C LYS A 132 2.03 10.63 -10.29
N ILE A 133 2.27 9.50 -9.62
CA ILE A 133 2.75 9.51 -8.24
C ILE A 133 4.19 10.03 -8.16
N SER A 134 5.04 9.70 -9.14
CA SER A 134 6.43 10.15 -9.15
C SER A 134 6.53 11.67 -9.33
N GLU A 135 5.66 12.28 -10.16
CA GLU A 135 5.52 13.74 -10.29
C GLU A 135 5.10 14.39 -8.96
N LEU A 136 4.05 13.87 -8.32
CA LEU A 136 3.54 14.38 -7.04
C LEU A 136 4.57 14.26 -5.91
N ALA A 137 5.33 13.16 -5.88
CA ALA A 137 6.40 12.92 -4.92
C ALA A 137 7.66 13.79 -5.16
N THR A 138 7.85 14.30 -6.39
CA THR A 138 8.98 15.18 -6.73
C THR A 138 8.66 16.65 -6.42
N GLY A 139 7.40 17.06 -6.56
CA GLY A 139 6.93 18.42 -6.22
C GLY A 139 6.79 18.69 -4.72
N THR A 140 6.79 17.66 -3.88
CA THR A 140 6.76 17.77 -2.43
C THR A 140 8.15 17.50 -1.86
N ASN A 141 8.89 18.56 -1.53
CA ASN A 141 9.98 18.42 -0.56
C ASN A 141 9.42 17.69 0.66
N ILE A 142 10.11 16.62 1.07
CA ILE A 142 9.76 15.70 2.16
C ILE A 142 9.23 16.51 3.36
N ASN A 143 7.92 16.61 3.48
CA ASN A 143 7.23 17.06 4.68
C ASN A 143 5.91 16.28 4.76
N ASN A 144 5.86 15.44 5.77
CA ASN A 144 4.88 14.41 6.01
C ASN A 144 3.55 15.04 6.49
N HIS A 145 2.86 15.80 5.64
CA HIS A 145 1.56 16.40 5.97
C HIS A 145 0.59 16.38 4.78
N CYS A 146 -0.05 15.24 4.55
CA CYS A 146 -1.26 15.17 3.73
C CYS A 146 -2.40 14.58 4.54
N CYS A 147 -3.04 15.45 5.32
CA CYS A 147 -4.47 15.42 5.59
C CYS A 147 -4.88 16.86 5.93
N PRO A 148 -5.54 17.61 5.04
CA PRO A 148 -6.35 18.74 5.48
C PRO A 148 -7.54 18.17 6.26
N LYS A 149 -7.87 18.83 7.37
CA LYS A 149 -9.17 18.65 8.05
C LYS A 149 -10.31 19.06 7.14
#